data_AF-A0A967SWA5-F1
#
_entry.id   AF-A0A967SWA5-F1
#
_cell.length_a   1.000
_cell.length_b   1.000
_cell.length_c   1.000
_cell.angle_alpha   90.00
_cell.angle_beta   90.00
_cell.angle_gamma   90.00
#
_symmetry.space_group_name_H-M   'P 1'
#
loop_
_entity.id
_entity.type
_entity.pdbx_description
1 polymer ?
#
loop_
_entity_poly.entity_id
_entity_poly.type
_entity_poly.pdbx_seq_one_letter_code
_entity_poly.pdbx_strand_id
1 'polypeptide(L)'
;MKKKTYATRVYHYLNRVYFDDVLPPVKFKFVNDATFGGMAVSDGETFFHIIFSTAFHYDYVEIMLHEMCHIFQFVTGGKDQHGKTFKEIALDISQRSGYYIQKHQEMEWR
;
A
#
# COMPACT_ATOMS: atom_id res chain seq x y z
N MET A 1 16.17 -10.17 -7.18
CA MET A 1 15.40 -11.23 -6.47
C MET A 1 15.17 -10.93 -4.99
N LYS A 2 16.20 -10.65 -4.17
CA LYS A 2 16.06 -10.44 -2.71
C LYS A 2 14.99 -9.42 -2.29
N LYS A 3 14.93 -8.23 -2.92
CA LYS A 3 13.93 -7.19 -2.61
C LYS A 3 12.48 -7.64 -2.83
N LYS A 4 12.22 -8.39 -3.91
CA LYS A 4 10.88 -8.92 -4.21
C LYS A 4 10.45 -9.95 -3.16
N THR A 5 11.34 -10.88 -2.80
CA THR A 5 11.06 -11.89 -1.77
C THR A 5 10.79 -11.25 -0.40
N TYR A 6 11.56 -10.24 -0.04
CA TYR A 6 11.32 -9.49 1.20
C TYR A 6 9.96 -8.78 1.18
N ALA A 7 9.65 -8.03 0.10
CA ALA A 7 8.37 -7.36 -0.05
C ALA A 7 7.17 -8.33 0.03
N THR A 8 7.28 -9.50 -0.60
CA THR A 8 6.26 -10.56 -0.49
C THR A 8 6.06 -11.03 0.95
N ARG A 9 7.14 -11.26 1.70
CA ARG A 9 7.03 -11.69 3.11
C ARG A 9 6.40 -10.60 3.99
N VAL A 10 6.82 -9.35 3.81
CA VAL A 10 6.26 -8.20 4.52
C VAL A 10 4.77 -8.06 4.21
N TYR A 11 4.40 -8.11 2.93
CA TYR A 11 3.00 -8.04 2.51
C TYR A 11 2.12 -9.10 3.16
N HIS A 12 2.53 -10.37 3.15
CA HIS A 12 1.76 -11.43 3.80
C HIS A 12 1.64 -11.23 5.31
N TYR A 13 2.71 -10.76 5.96
CA TYR A 13 2.66 -10.42 7.37
C TYR A 13 1.67 -9.28 7.66
N LEU A 14 1.74 -8.19 6.90
CA LEU A 14 0.86 -7.04 7.07
C LEU A 14 -0.61 -7.39 6.75
N ASN A 15 -0.86 -8.21 5.72
CA ASN A 15 -2.20 -8.67 5.35
C ASN A 15 -2.85 -9.42 6.51
N ARG A 16 -2.09 -10.33 7.13
CA ARG A 16 -2.55 -11.07 8.30
C ARG A 16 -2.81 -10.18 9.51
N VAL A 17 -1.94 -9.22 9.78
CA VAL A 17 -1.99 -8.42 11.02
C VAL A 17 -3.06 -7.33 10.98
N TYR A 18 -3.31 -6.75 9.80
CA TYR A 18 -4.14 -5.55 9.66
C TYR A 18 -5.37 -5.74 8.77
N PHE A 19 -5.40 -6.76 7.93
CA PHE A 19 -6.46 -6.95 6.93
C PHE A 19 -7.07 -8.36 6.98
N ASP A 20 -6.86 -9.10 8.06
CA ASP A 20 -7.45 -10.44 8.27
C ASP A 20 -7.28 -11.42 7.09
N ASP A 21 -6.13 -11.35 6.41
CA ASP A 21 -5.80 -12.16 5.24
C ASP A 21 -6.79 -11.99 4.04
N VAL A 22 -7.60 -10.93 3.99
CA VAL A 22 -8.61 -10.74 2.91
C VAL A 22 -8.03 -10.16 1.62
N LEU A 23 -6.82 -9.61 1.64
CA LEU A 23 -6.27 -8.97 0.44
C LEU A 23 -5.81 -10.01 -0.60
N PRO A 24 -6.04 -9.75 -1.91
CA PRO A 24 -5.67 -10.65 -2.99
C PRO A 24 -4.15 -10.70 -3.19
N PRO A 25 -3.63 -11.74 -3.85
CA PRO A 25 -2.20 -11.82 -4.16
C PRO A 25 -1.72 -10.63 -5.01
N VAL A 26 -0.51 -10.15 -4.71
CA VAL A 26 0.10 -9.00 -5.41
C VAL A 26 1.43 -9.33 -6.06
N LYS A 27 1.75 -8.65 -7.15
CA LYS A 27 3.05 -8.69 -7.84
C LYS A 27 3.79 -7.39 -7.62
N PHE A 28 5.05 -7.47 -7.20
CA PHE A 28 5.87 -6.29 -6.93
C PHE A 28 6.73 -5.86 -8.11
N LYS A 29 6.71 -4.55 -8.41
CA LYS A 29 7.63 -3.89 -9.33
C LYS A 29 8.37 -2.77 -8.58
N PHE A 30 9.62 -2.56 -8.95
CA PHE A 30 10.47 -1.49 -8.41
C PHE A 30 10.99 -0.70 -9.60
N VAL A 31 10.71 0.60 -9.64
CA VAL A 31 11.06 1.49 -10.75
C VAL A 31 11.75 2.74 -10.24
N ASN A 32 12.66 3.31 -11.03
CA ASN A 32 13.28 4.58 -10.68
C ASN A 32 12.46 5.73 -11.27
N ASP A 33 11.39 6.12 -10.58
CA ASP A 33 10.44 7.15 -11.01
C ASP A 33 10.19 8.16 -9.89
N ALA A 34 10.53 9.43 -10.10
CA ALA A 34 10.41 10.46 -9.08
C ALA A 34 9.00 11.10 -9.01
N THR A 35 8.00 10.56 -9.69
CA THR A 35 6.64 11.15 -9.70
C THR A 35 5.70 10.58 -8.63
N PHE A 36 6.03 9.43 -8.02
CA PHE A 36 5.23 8.79 -6.97
C PHE A 36 6.10 8.01 -5.96
N GLY A 37 5.56 7.71 -4.78
CA GLY A 37 6.20 6.81 -3.81
C GLY A 37 5.83 5.34 -4.03
N GLY A 38 4.52 5.08 -4.12
CA GLY A 38 3.93 3.79 -4.46
C GLY A 38 2.74 3.95 -5.40
N MET A 39 2.32 2.85 -6.02
CA MET A 39 1.06 2.76 -6.74
C MET A 39 0.55 1.31 -6.80
N ALA A 40 -0.71 1.11 -6.41
CA ALA A 40 -1.47 -0.11 -6.65
C ALA A 40 -2.24 -0.03 -7.97
N VAL A 41 -2.05 -1.01 -8.85
CA VAL A 41 -2.78 -1.12 -10.12
C VAL A 41 -3.45 -2.49 -10.21
N SER A 42 -4.76 -2.50 -10.48
CA SER A 42 -5.50 -3.74 -10.78
C SER A 42 -5.26 -4.16 -12.23
N ASP A 43 -5.08 -5.45 -12.47
CA ASP A 43 -5.07 -6.01 -13.83
C ASP A 43 -6.48 -6.25 -14.42
N GLY A 44 -7.53 -5.94 -13.66
CA GLY A 44 -8.93 -6.09 -14.08
C GLY A 44 -9.50 -7.49 -13.86
N GLU A 45 -8.70 -8.47 -13.40
CA GLU A 45 -9.16 -9.85 -13.28
C GLU A 45 -8.98 -10.41 -11.86
N THR A 46 -7.77 -10.43 -11.29
CA THR A 46 -7.52 -11.11 -9.99
C THR A 46 -6.28 -10.63 -9.22
N PHE A 47 -5.37 -9.89 -9.84
CA PHE A 47 -4.11 -9.52 -9.19
C PHE A 47 -3.92 -8.01 -9.16
N PHE A 48 -3.20 -7.58 -8.11
CA PHE A 48 -2.72 -6.20 -8.04
C PHE A 48 -1.21 -6.14 -8.25
N HIS A 49 -0.78 -5.07 -8.87
CA HIS A 49 0.61 -4.67 -8.92
C HIS A 49 0.86 -3.57 -7.91
N ILE A 50 1.72 -3.81 -6.92
CA ILE A 50 2.27 -2.72 -6.10
C ILE A 50 3.61 -2.33 -6.71
N ILE A 51 3.68 -1.10 -7.20
CA ILE A 51 4.85 -0.51 -7.84
C ILE A 51 5.48 0.45 -6.85
N PHE A 52 6.73 0.19 -6.46
CA PHE A 52 7.50 1.08 -5.59
C PHE A 52 8.45 1.94 -6.40
N SER A 53 8.51 3.23 -6.08
CA SER A 53 9.60 4.08 -6.55
C SER A 53 10.87 3.82 -5.74
N THR A 54 12.01 3.79 -6.43
CA THR A 54 13.34 3.78 -5.83
C THR A 54 14.05 5.13 -5.97
N ALA A 55 13.39 6.15 -6.51
CA ALA A 55 13.95 7.48 -6.70
C ALA A 55 14.13 8.24 -5.37
N PHE A 56 13.42 7.80 -4.34
CA PHE A 56 13.38 8.43 -3.02
C PHE A 56 13.75 7.43 -1.92
N HIS A 57 14.25 7.96 -0.80
CA HIS A 57 14.48 7.19 0.43
C HIS A 57 13.21 7.20 1.27
N TYR A 58 12.31 6.26 1.02
CA TYR A 58 11.09 6.09 1.81
C TYR A 58 11.12 4.83 2.65
N ASP A 59 10.32 4.81 3.72
CA ASP A 59 9.98 3.56 4.37
C ASP A 59 9.01 2.76 3.47
N TYR A 60 9.52 1.69 2.89
CA TYR A 60 8.73 0.81 2.02
C TYR A 60 7.56 0.14 2.75
N VAL A 61 7.59 0.02 4.08
CA VAL A 61 6.48 -0.53 4.86
C VAL A 61 5.31 0.45 4.89
N GLU A 62 5.57 1.73 5.12
CA GLU A 62 4.53 2.76 5.13
C GLU A 62 3.85 2.89 3.76
N ILE A 63 4.65 2.94 2.69
CA ILE A 63 4.12 2.95 1.32
C ILE A 63 3.32 1.66 1.05
N MET A 64 3.82 0.51 1.47
CA MET A 64 3.10 -0.75 1.25
C MET A 64 1.75 -0.74 1.96
N LEU A 65 1.69 -0.27 3.21
CA LEU A 65 0.44 -0.14 3.95
C LEU A 65 -0.53 0.82 3.27
N HIS A 66 -0.04 1.95 2.76
CA HIS A 66 -0.85 2.89 1.98
C HIS A 66 -1.49 2.21 0.76
N GLU A 67 -0.69 1.52 -0.05
CA GLU A 67 -1.20 0.81 -1.23
C GLU A 67 -2.14 -0.35 -0.86
N MET A 68 -1.89 -1.03 0.26
CA MET A 68 -2.78 -2.08 0.78
C MET A 68 -4.14 -1.53 1.21
N CYS A 69 -4.20 -0.31 1.78
CA CYS A 69 -5.46 0.36 2.09
C CYS A 69 -6.29 0.65 0.82
N HIS A 70 -5.65 1.04 -0.29
CA HIS A 70 -6.34 1.18 -1.58
C HIS A 70 -6.89 -0.14 -2.10
N ILE A 71 -6.09 -1.22 -2.02
CA ILE A 71 -6.53 -2.56 -2.43
C ILE A 71 -7.71 -3.01 -1.56
N PHE A 72 -7.62 -2.84 -0.23
CA PHE A 72 -8.68 -3.19 0.72
C PHE A 72 -9.99 -2.48 0.39
N GLN A 73 -9.92 -1.17 0.19
CA GLN A 73 -11.09 -0.39 -0.17
C GLN A 73 -11.70 -0.86 -1.51
N PHE A 74 -10.86 -1.17 -2.50
CA PHE A 74 -11.35 -1.68 -3.78
C PHE A 74 -12.08 -3.01 -3.61
N VAL A 75 -11.49 -3.99 -2.90
CA VAL A 75 -12.09 -5.33 -2.74
C VAL A 75 -13.33 -5.33 -1.84
N THR A 76 -13.48 -4.32 -0.98
CA THR A 76 -14.69 -4.10 -0.16
C THR A 76 -15.76 -3.27 -0.87
N GLY A 77 -15.55 -2.89 -2.14
CA GLY A 77 -16.53 -2.22 -2.99
C GLY A 77 -16.50 -0.69 -2.95
N GLY A 78 -15.48 -0.08 -2.36
CA GLY A 78 -15.26 1.36 -2.40
C GLY A 78 -14.76 1.84 -3.77
N LYS A 79 -15.24 3.02 -4.21
CA LYS A 79 -14.96 3.58 -5.54
C LYS A 79 -14.12 4.87 -5.53
N ASP A 80 -14.04 5.54 -4.40
CA ASP A 80 -13.31 6.81 -4.26
C ASP A 80 -11.81 6.55 -4.04
N GLN A 81 -10.92 7.45 -4.43
CA GLN A 81 -9.47 7.24 -4.23
C GLN A 81 -9.11 7.06 -2.74
N HIS A 82 -9.61 7.94 -1.87
CA HIS A 82 -9.44 7.89 -0.41
C HIS A 82 -10.80 8.01 0.29
N GLY A 83 -11.68 7.04 0.05
CA GLY A 83 -13.02 6.99 0.60
C GLY A 83 -13.05 6.68 2.10
N LYS A 84 -14.26 6.52 2.64
CA LYS A 84 -14.48 6.24 4.07
C LYS A 84 -13.70 5.00 4.53
N THR A 85 -13.82 3.89 3.81
CA THR A 85 -13.14 2.62 4.15
C THR A 85 -11.62 2.78 4.20
N PHE A 86 -11.02 3.48 3.21
CA PHE A 86 -9.58 3.76 3.25
C PHE A 86 -9.20 4.51 4.52
N LYS A 87 -9.92 5.60 4.85
CA LYS A 87 -9.58 6.46 5.99
C LYS A 87 -9.71 5.72 7.32
N GLU A 88 -10.74 4.89 7.47
CA GLU A 88 -10.97 4.11 8.68
C GLU A 88 -9.84 3.10 8.89
N ILE A 89 -9.48 2.32 7.87
CA ILE A 89 -8.42 1.31 8.00
C ILE A 89 -7.03 1.95 8.14
N ALA A 90 -6.76 3.03 7.41
CA ALA A 90 -5.51 3.77 7.53
C ALA A 90 -5.31 4.35 8.94
N LEU A 91 -6.39 4.86 9.55
CA LEU A 91 -6.36 5.37 10.92
C LEU A 91 -6.11 4.25 11.95
N ASP A 92 -6.82 3.12 11.84
CA ASP A 92 -6.62 1.96 12.74
C ASP A 92 -5.17 1.47 12.70
N ILE A 93 -4.64 1.26 11.50
CA ILE A 93 -3.26 0.79 11.32
C ILE A 93 -2.28 1.82 11.87
N SER A 94 -2.49 3.11 11.63
CA SER A 94 -1.59 4.16 12.12
C SER A 94 -1.55 4.19 13.65
N GLN A 95 -2.71 4.03 14.31
CA GLN A 95 -2.80 3.99 15.77
C GLN A 95 -2.13 2.75 16.39
N ARG A 96 -2.18 1.60 15.70
CA ARG A 96 -1.64 0.31 16.19
C ARG A 96 -0.15 0.12 15.92
N SER A 97 0.35 0.73 14.84
CA SER A 97 1.69 0.46 14.32
C SER A 97 2.68 1.61 14.51
N GLY A 98 2.18 2.85 14.67
CA GLY A 98 2.99 4.06 14.66
C GLY A 98 3.40 4.55 13.26
N TYR A 99 3.07 3.80 12.19
CA TYR A 99 3.22 4.28 10.81
C TYR A 99 2.19 5.36 10.51
N TYR A 100 2.52 6.30 9.62
CA TYR A 100 1.61 7.39 9.29
C TYR A 100 1.08 7.26 7.87
N ILE A 101 -0.08 6.62 7.72
CA ILE A 101 -0.65 6.32 6.41
C ILE A 101 -1.51 7.51 5.95
N GLN A 102 -0.92 8.42 5.19
CA GLN A 102 -1.62 9.60 4.63
C GLN A 102 -1.47 9.74 3.12
N LYS A 103 -2.25 10.67 2.55
CA LYS A 103 -2.16 11.09 1.16
C LYS A 103 -0.75 11.65 0.92
N HIS A 104 0.06 10.97 0.11
CA HIS A 104 1.44 11.40 -0.20
C HIS A 104 1.55 12.79 -0.87
N GLN A 105 0.45 13.45 -1.26
CA GLN A 105 0.45 14.83 -1.76
C GLN A 105 0.54 15.92 -0.68
N GLU A 106 0.43 15.60 0.61
CA GLU A 106 0.55 16.59 1.71
C GLU A 106 1.90 16.53 2.43
N MET A 107 2.88 15.80 1.89
CA MET A 107 4.27 15.82 2.37
C MET A 107 5.10 16.99 1.79
N GLU A 108 4.44 17.98 1.20
CA GLU A 108 5.01 19.32 1.02
C GLU A 108 4.45 20.21 2.13
N TRP A 109 5.32 20.99 2.78
CA TRP A 109 5.08 21.89 3.91
C TRP A 109 5.16 21.29 5.33
N ARG A 110 6.35 20.76 5.67
CA ARG A 110 7.02 21.12 6.93
C ARG A 110 8.51 21.34 6.69
#